data_AF-W9QK50-F1
#
_entry.id   AF-W9QK50-F1
#
_cell.length_a   1.000
_cell.length_b   1.000
_cell.length_c   1.000
_cell.angle_alpha   90.00
_cell.angle_beta   90.00
_cell.angle_gamma   90.00
#
_symmetry.space_group_name_H-M   'P 1'
#
loop_
_entity.id
_entity.type
_entity.pdbx_description
1 polymer ?
#
loop_
_entity_poly.entity_id
_entity_poly.type
_entity_poly.pdbx_seq_one_letter_code
_entity_poly.pdbx_strand_id
1 'polypeptide(L)' 'MGLEDLYFLISSALGIAVGNPSSSLGLKLTIEDHPYAGLVMWGNIKKLVTGYVNHNYPNPSLVETDQELQA' A
#
# COMPACT_ATOMS: atom_id res chain seq x y z
N MET A 1 -13.38 -14.96 -4.16
CA MET A 1 -12.40 -14.39 -3.23
C MET A 1 -12.69 -12.89 -3.17
N GLY A 2 -13.09 -12.39 -2.00
CA GLY A 2 -13.49 -10.98 -1.86
C GLY A 2 -12.29 -10.05 -1.76
N LEU A 3 -12.52 -8.76 -2.00
CA LEU A 3 -11.51 -7.70 -1.81
C LEU A 3 -10.95 -7.69 -0.37
N GLU A 4 -11.79 -8.02 0.61
CA GLU A 4 -11.42 -8.15 2.02
C GLU A 4 -10.44 -9.32 2.27
N ASP A 5 -10.68 -10.46 1.62
CA ASP A 5 -9.80 -11.64 1.72
C ASP A 5 -8.42 -11.35 1.12
N LEU A 6 -8.40 -10.63 0.00
CA LEU A 6 -7.16 -10.24 -0.68
C LEU A 6 -6.36 -9.24 0.16
N TYR A 7 -7.04 -8.27 0.79
CA TYR A 7 -6.43 -7.30 1.67
C TYR A 7 -5.83 -7.95 2.92
N PHE A 8 -6.55 -8.92 3.50
CA PHE A 8 -6.08 -9.71 4.64
C PHE A 8 -4.85 -10.56 4.27
N LEU A 9 -4.86 -11.19 3.10
CA LEU A 9 -3.75 -12.01 2.61
C LEU A 9 -2.48 -11.20 2.37
N ILE A 10 -2.59 -10.01 1.76
CA ILE A 10 -1.45 -9.11 1.52
C ILE A 10 -0.88 -8.59 2.84
N SER A 11 -1.74 -8.22 3.79
CA SER A 11 -1.31 -7.71 5.12
C SER A 11 -0.62 -8.79 5.96
N SER A 12 -1.06 -10.04 5.82
CA SER A 12 -0.47 -11.20 6.48
C SER A 12 0.85 -11.65 5.82
N ALA A 13 0.88 -11.71 4.49
CA ALA A 13 2.06 -12.14 3.73
C ALA A 13 3.25 -11.18 3.85
N LEU A 14 2.99 -9.88 4.07
CA LEU A 14 4.04 -8.88 4.31
C LEU A 14 4.49 -8.81 5.78
N GLY A 15 3.84 -9.54 6.71
CA GLY A 15 4.14 -9.49 8.14
C GLY A 15 3.79 -8.15 8.81
N ILE A 16 2.94 -7.34 8.17
CA ILE A 16 2.71 -5.95 8.57
C ILE A 16 1.56 -5.85 9.59
N ALA A 17 0.39 -6.47 9.41
CA ALA A 17 -0.71 -6.29 10.38
C ALA A 17 -1.86 -7.30 10.26
N VAL A 18 -2.55 -7.51 11.38
CA VAL A 18 -3.90 -8.08 11.50
C VAL A 18 -4.92 -6.93 11.42
N GLY A 19 -5.97 -7.06 10.61
CA GLY A 19 -7.01 -6.02 10.50
C GLY A 19 -7.63 -5.63 11.85
N ASN A 20 -7.76 -4.33 12.13
CA ASN A 20 -8.44 -3.83 13.31
C ASN A 20 -9.33 -2.62 12.98
N PRO A 21 -10.66 -2.82 12.91
CA PRO A 21 -11.64 -1.78 12.61
C PRO A 21 -11.70 -0.65 13.65
N SER A 22 -11.13 -0.84 14.85
CA SER A 22 -11.11 0.16 15.93
C SER A 22 -9.88 1.07 15.89
N SER A 23 -8.95 0.87 14.95
CA SER A 23 -7.83 1.80 14.75
C SER A 23 -8.22 2.87 13.73
N SER A 24 -7.71 4.09 13.91
CA SER A 24 -7.94 5.19 12.95
C SER A 24 -7.42 4.91 11.54
N LEU A 25 -6.66 3.82 11.35
CA LEU A 25 -6.03 3.39 10.10
C LEU A 25 -6.45 1.96 9.67
N GLY A 26 -7.42 1.32 10.34
CA GLY A 26 -7.96 0.00 9.98
C GLY A 26 -7.06 -1.22 10.23
N LEU A 27 -5.88 -1.07 10.83
CA LEU A 27 -4.86 -2.12 10.98
C LEU A 27 -4.26 -2.17 12.41
N LYS A 28 -3.97 -3.38 12.92
CA LYS A 28 -3.23 -3.66 14.17
C LYS A 28 -2.00 -4.54 13.88
N LEU A 29 -0.81 -4.06 14.21
CA LEU A 29 0.47 -4.69 13.84
C LEU A 29 0.82 -5.91 14.71
N THR A 30 1.67 -6.79 14.17
CA THR A 30 2.18 -8.02 14.82
C THR A 30 3.54 -7.84 15.50
N ILE A 31 4.22 -6.70 15.31
CA ILE A 31 5.52 -6.39 15.93
C ILE A 31 5.31 -5.29 16.99
N GLU A 32 5.38 -5.66 18.27
CA GLU A 32 5.05 -4.80 19.42
C GLU A 32 6.11 -3.72 19.70
N ASP A 33 7.35 -3.89 19.24
CA ASP A 33 8.49 -3.16 19.78
C ASP A 33 8.75 -1.80 19.10
N HIS A 34 8.30 -1.61 17.85
CA HIS A 34 8.36 -0.33 17.13
C HIS A 34 7.20 -0.17 16.12
N PRO A 35 5.94 -0.15 16.60
CA PRO A 35 4.74 -0.19 15.76
C PRO A 35 4.62 0.99 14.79
N TYR A 36 5.19 2.14 15.12
CA TYR A 36 5.08 3.33 14.26
C TYR A 36 6.00 3.31 13.05
N ALA A 37 7.16 2.65 13.09
CA ALA A 37 8.17 2.78 12.05
C ALA A 37 7.74 2.16 10.72
N GLY A 38 7.14 0.96 10.75
CA GLY A 38 6.67 0.28 9.53
C GLY A 38 5.51 1.00 8.84
N LEU A 39 4.54 1.52 9.62
CA LEU A 39 3.41 2.27 9.07
C LEU A 39 3.82 3.63 8.53
N VAL A 40 4.73 4.33 9.24
CA VAL A 40 5.27 5.61 8.77
C VAL A 40 6.12 5.39 7.52
N MET A 41 6.95 4.35 7.48
CA MET A 41 7.74 3.99 6.30
C MET A 41 6.82 3.66 5.12
N TRP A 42 5.79 2.84 5.32
CA TRP A 42 4.80 2.52 4.30
C TRP A 42 4.06 3.77 3.79
N GLY A 43 3.64 4.65 4.70
CA GLY A 43 3.01 5.92 4.35
C GLY A 43 3.93 6.81 3.50
N ASN A 44 5.21 6.89 3.86
CA ASN A 44 6.21 7.67 3.12
C ASN A 44 6.51 7.09 1.74
N ILE A 45 6.66 5.76 1.63
CA ILE A 45 6.85 5.07 0.35
C ILE A 45 5.65 5.30 -0.56
N LYS A 46 4.43 5.13 -0.03
CA LYS A 46 3.20 5.38 -0.79
C LYS A 46 3.16 6.82 -1.30
N LYS A 47 3.43 7.80 -0.43
CA LYS A 47 3.46 9.21 -0.82
C LYS A 47 4.49 9.51 -1.91
N LEU A 48 5.68 8.94 -1.80
CA LEU A 48 6.76 9.11 -2.76
C LEU A 48 6.40 8.52 -4.13
N VAL A 49 5.93 7.27 -4.15
CA VAL A 49 5.52 6.59 -5.39
C VAL A 49 4.34 7.31 -6.04
N THR A 50 3.32 7.71 -5.28
CA THR A 50 2.19 8.48 -5.81
C THR A 50 2.63 9.81 -6.42
N GLY A 51 3.54 10.54 -5.76
CA GLY A 51 4.07 11.79 -6.31
C GLY A 51 4.83 11.58 -7.63
N TYR A 52 5.66 10.53 -7.68
CA TYR A 52 6.40 10.18 -8.89
C TYR A 52 5.47 9.80 -10.05
N VAL A 53 4.50 8.90 -9.80
CA VAL A 53 3.55 8.46 -10.82
C VAL A 53 2.71 9.63 -11.32
N ASN A 54 2.16 10.45 -10.43
CA ASN A 54 1.33 11.59 -10.84
C ASN A 54 2.10 12.65 -11.65
N HIS A 55 3.40 12.80 -11.40
CA HIS A 55 4.25 13.71 -12.16
C HIS A 55 4.52 13.20 -13.59
N ASN A 56 4.81 11.91 -13.73
CA ASN A 56 5.17 11.32 -15.01
C ASN A 56 3.95 10.88 -15.85
N TYR A 57 2.84 10.55 -15.18
CA TYR A 57 1.59 10.07 -15.80
C TYR A 57 0.38 10.89 -15.28
N PRO A 58 0.25 12.16 -15.70
CA PRO A 58 -0.86 13.02 -15.26
C PRO A 58 -2.24 12.59 -15.79
N ASN A 59 -2.27 11.74 -16.83
CA ASN A 59 -3.48 11.14 -17.36
C ASN A 59 -3.34 9.60 -17.30
N PRO A 60 -4.32 8.87 -16.73
CA PRO A 60 -4.31 7.41 -16.68
C PRO A 60 -4.06 6.74 -18.04
N SER A 61 -4.56 7.30 -19.14
CA SER A 61 -4.36 6.75 -20.48
C SER A 61 -2.88 6.68 -20.87
N LEU A 62 -2.01 7.53 -20.31
CA LEU A 62 -0.58 7.48 -20.59
C LEU A 62 0.08 6.21 -20.05
N VAL A 63 -0.40 5.72 -18.90
CA VAL A 63 0.04 4.43 -18.33
C VAL A 63 -0.38 3.27 -19.24
N GLU A 64 -1.60 3.34 -19.76
CA GLU A 64 -2.16 2.32 -20.66
C GLU A 64 -1.44 2.27 -22.02
N THR A 65 -0.95 3.41 -22.50
CA THR A 65 -0.25 3.51 -23.79
C THR A 65 1.26 3.32 -23.73
N ASP A 66 1.84 3.26 -22.53
CA ASP A 66 3.28 3.11 -22.35
C ASP A 66 3.73 1.67 -22.65
N GLN A 67 4.33 1.47 -23.82
CA GLN A 67 4.74 0.13 -24.27
C GLN A 67 5.82 -0.51 -23.38
N GLU A 68 6.65 0.27 -22.68
CA GLU A 68 7.64 -0.29 -21.76
C GLU A 68 6.99 -0.81 -20.48
N LEU A 69 5.93 -0.14 -20.00
CA LEU A 69 5.14 -0.62 -18.86
C LEU A 69 4.23 -1.81 -19.21
N GLN A 70 3.80 -1.93 -20.47
CA GLN A 70 2.90 -3.00 -20.93
C GLN A 70 3.62 -4.23 -21.50
N ALA A 71 4.94 -4.20 -21.66
CA ALA A 71 5.75 -5.31 -22.18
C ALA A 71 5.80 -6.51 -21.22
#